data_AF-A0A231PGE8-F1
#
_entry.id   AF-A0A231PGE8-F1
#
_cell.length_a   1.000
_cell.length_b   1.000
_cell.length_c   1.000
_cell.angle_alpha   90.00
_cell.angle_beta   90.00
_cell.angle_gamma   90.00
#
_symmetry.space_group_name_H-M   'P 1'
#
loop_
_entity.id
_entity.type
_entity.pdbx_description
1 polymer ?
#
loop_
_entity_poly.entity_id
_entity_poly.type
_entity_poly.pdbx_seq_one_letter_code
_entity_poly.pdbx_strand_id
1 'polypeptide(L)'
;MVPGHDPPAVRLRRRAGAAGPRLGGTGPGRPDRCVGSCDERLPHGTAARAVPVDLVIVRVSRHIGWWWSVALDHAQGRPPRDRADVVRPGEGAPTVTWLRELRTRWLSVLDGLTESDLDATAPFPWPEDPRYTVAHMVASVNTELTRNVTEIGRLRLLRAASAVRPPH
;
A
#
# COMPACT_ATOMS: atom_id res chain seq x y z
N MET A 1 4.18 -45.36 -15.94
CA MET A 1 2.70 -45.33 -15.88
C MET A 1 2.33 -44.85 -14.49
N VAL A 2 2.04 -43.55 -14.35
CA VAL A 2 1.60 -42.91 -13.11
C VAL A 2 0.27 -42.22 -13.46
N PRO A 3 -0.83 -42.45 -12.72
CA PRO A 3 -2.13 -41.88 -13.09
C PRO A 3 -2.17 -40.39 -12.77
N GLY A 4 -2.71 -39.63 -13.73
CA GLY A 4 -2.90 -38.17 -13.65
C GLY A 4 -3.92 -37.77 -12.59
N HIS A 5 -3.65 -36.65 -11.94
CA HIS A 5 -4.56 -36.00 -11.03
C HIS A 5 -5.06 -34.72 -11.70
N ASP A 6 -6.30 -34.75 -12.19
CA ASP A 6 -7.00 -33.58 -12.73
C ASP A 6 -7.51 -32.69 -11.57
N PRO A 7 -7.25 -31.38 -11.57
CA PRO A 7 -7.90 -30.45 -10.65
C PRO A 7 -9.32 -30.07 -11.13
N PRO A 8 -10.28 -29.79 -10.20
CA PRO A 8 -11.65 -29.50 -10.58
C PRO A 8 -11.85 -28.09 -11.16
N ALA A 9 -12.64 -28.02 -12.23
CA ALA A 9 -13.01 -26.79 -12.93
C ALA A 9 -13.89 -25.85 -12.05
N VAL A 10 -13.41 -24.64 -11.80
CA VAL A 10 -14.18 -23.56 -11.16
C VAL A 10 -15.10 -22.89 -12.20
N ARG A 11 -16.41 -23.07 -12.05
CA ARG A 11 -17.43 -22.39 -12.87
C ARG A 11 -17.66 -20.97 -12.38
N LEU A 12 -17.18 -19.97 -13.14
CA LEU A 12 -17.54 -18.56 -12.96
C LEU A 12 -18.99 -18.30 -13.42
N ARG A 13 -19.88 -17.95 -12.48
CA ARG A 13 -21.22 -17.46 -12.78
C ARG A 13 -21.17 -16.01 -13.27
N ARG A 14 -21.54 -15.76 -14.53
CA ARG A 14 -21.84 -14.41 -15.06
C ARG A 14 -23.06 -13.83 -14.34
N ARG A 15 -22.94 -12.63 -13.77
CA ARG A 15 -24.10 -11.82 -13.34
C ARG A 15 -24.61 -10.98 -14.51
N ALA A 16 -25.92 -11.04 -14.72
CA ALA A 16 -26.67 -10.26 -15.70
C ALA A 16 -26.75 -8.78 -15.28
N GLY A 17 -26.66 -7.88 -16.26
CA GLY A 17 -26.82 -6.43 -16.08
C GLY A 17 -28.29 -6.04 -15.87
N ALA A 18 -28.54 -5.20 -14.89
CA ALA A 18 -29.85 -4.61 -14.62
C ALA A 18 -30.01 -3.28 -15.39
N ALA A 19 -31.17 -3.14 -16.03
CA ALA A 19 -31.60 -1.97 -16.78
C ALA A 19 -31.89 -0.78 -15.85
N GLY A 20 -31.49 0.43 -16.27
CA GLY A 20 -31.76 1.68 -15.56
C GLY A 20 -33.19 2.19 -15.83
N PRO A 21 -33.84 2.86 -14.86
CA PRO A 21 -35.18 3.40 -15.03
C PRO A 21 -35.18 4.79 -15.66
N ARG A 22 -36.18 5.03 -16.52
CA ARG A 22 -36.50 6.33 -17.13
C ARG A 22 -37.21 7.22 -16.09
N LEU A 23 -36.75 8.46 -15.92
CA LEU A 23 -37.42 9.49 -15.12
C LEU A 23 -38.21 10.42 -16.05
N GLY A 24 -39.51 10.54 -15.79
CA GLY A 24 -40.42 11.50 -16.42
C GLY A 24 -40.94 12.51 -15.39
N GLY A 25 -41.29 13.70 -15.89
CA GLY A 25 -42.28 14.60 -15.27
C GLY A 25 -41.74 15.64 -14.30
N THR A 26 -41.37 16.81 -14.81
CA THR A 26 -41.27 18.07 -14.03
C THR A 26 -42.55 18.89 -14.20
N GLY A 27 -43.28 19.10 -13.11
CA GLY A 27 -44.27 20.18 -12.96
C GLY A 27 -43.87 21.06 -11.77
N PRO A 28 -44.03 22.40 -11.82
CA PRO A 28 -43.58 23.27 -10.75
C PRO A 28 -44.72 23.51 -9.74
N GLY A 29 -44.45 23.21 -8.47
CA GLY A 29 -45.28 23.61 -7.34
C GLY A 29 -44.39 24.15 -6.22
N ARG A 30 -44.44 25.46 -6.00
CA ARG A 30 -43.94 26.15 -4.80
C ARG A 30 -45.11 26.21 -3.79
N PRO A 31 -44.89 26.09 -2.48
CA PRO A 31 -44.79 27.30 -1.64
C PRO A 31 -43.82 27.13 -0.43
N ASP A 32 -42.95 28.11 -0.17
CA ASP A 32 -42.98 29.07 0.95
C ASP A 32 -42.41 28.62 2.31
N ARG A 33 -41.38 29.37 2.71
CA ARG A 33 -40.98 29.84 4.05
C ARG A 33 -40.82 28.83 5.20
N CYS A 34 -39.62 28.84 5.77
CA CYS A 34 -39.42 29.31 7.15
C CYS A 34 -37.95 29.72 7.36
N VAL A 35 -37.76 30.96 7.78
CA VAL A 35 -36.51 31.51 8.32
C VAL A 35 -36.47 31.13 9.79
N GLY A 36 -35.46 30.40 10.23
CA GLY A 36 -35.33 29.96 11.62
C GLY A 36 -33.88 29.63 11.98
N SER A 37 -33.29 30.53 12.76
CA SER A 37 -32.26 30.31 13.79
C SER A 37 -30.93 29.65 13.40
N CYS A 38 -29.87 30.47 13.41
CA CYS A 38 -28.49 30.05 13.65
C CYS A 38 -28.35 29.50 15.08
N ASP A 39 -28.71 28.25 15.35
CA ASP A 39 -28.15 27.50 16.48
C ASP A 39 -28.22 26.00 16.19
N GLU A 40 -27.34 25.53 15.32
CA GLU A 40 -27.05 24.11 15.21
C GLU A 40 -25.60 23.94 15.65
N ARG A 41 -25.43 23.85 16.97
CA ARG A 41 -24.25 23.26 17.60
C ARG A 41 -24.09 21.86 17.02
N LEU A 42 -23.30 21.76 15.96
CA LEU A 42 -22.83 20.47 15.47
C LEU A 42 -22.19 19.74 16.66
N PRO A 43 -22.60 18.50 16.98
CA PRO A 43 -21.90 17.72 17.98
C PRO A 43 -20.45 17.68 17.52
N HIS A 44 -19.52 18.11 18.39
CA HIS A 44 -18.10 18.11 18.10
C HIS A 44 -17.74 16.75 17.52
N GLY A 45 -17.57 16.72 16.20
CA GLY A 45 -17.23 15.51 15.47
C GLY A 45 -16.02 14.95 16.16
N THR A 46 -16.13 13.70 16.61
CA THR A 46 -15.11 12.98 17.37
C THR A 46 -13.77 13.35 16.78
N ALA A 47 -13.01 14.21 17.47
CA ALA A 47 -11.77 14.74 16.92
C ALA A 47 -10.94 13.54 16.54
N ALA A 48 -10.66 13.37 15.24
CA ALA A 48 -9.93 12.23 14.74
C ALA A 48 -8.65 12.15 15.56
N ARG A 49 -8.54 11.15 16.44
CA ARG A 49 -7.43 11.05 17.38
C ARG A 49 -6.15 11.02 16.56
N ALA A 50 -5.33 12.06 16.67
CA ALA A 50 -4.07 12.14 15.94
C ALA A 50 -3.25 10.88 16.26
N VAL A 51 -2.83 10.17 15.21
CA VAL A 51 -1.96 9.00 15.38
C VAL A 51 -0.57 9.51 15.77
N PRO A 52 0.01 9.04 16.89
CA PRO A 52 1.36 9.39 17.29
C PRO A 52 2.39 9.18 16.17
N VAL A 53 3.27 10.15 15.94
CA VAL A 53 4.26 10.14 14.84
C VAL A 53 5.18 8.92 14.92
N ASP A 54 5.58 8.54 16.12
CA ASP A 54 6.37 7.35 16.45
C ASP A 54 5.68 6.06 15.99
N LEU A 55 4.37 5.91 16.23
CA LEU A 55 3.61 4.76 15.75
C LEU A 55 3.57 4.69 14.21
N VAL A 56 3.51 5.84 13.53
CA VAL A 56 3.56 5.87 12.07
C VAL A 56 4.94 5.47 11.55
N ILE A 57 6.03 5.93 12.17
CA ILE A 57 7.40 5.51 11.80
C ILE A 57 7.57 3.99 11.98
N VAL A 58 7.03 3.41 13.06
CA VAL A 58 7.02 1.95 13.28
C VAL A 58 6.28 1.24 12.15
N ARG A 59 5.07 1.70 11.80
CA ARG A 59 4.24 1.13 10.74
C ARG A 59 4.94 1.19 9.37
N VAL A 60 5.48 2.34 9.00
CA VAL A 60 6.16 2.55 7.71
C VAL A 60 7.42 1.68 7.61
N SER A 61 8.24 1.64 8.67
CA SER A 61 9.47 0.84 8.67
C SER A 61 9.17 -0.66 8.57
N ARG A 62 8.14 -1.15 9.28
CA ARG A 62 7.70 -2.55 9.14
C ARG A 62 7.16 -2.83 7.74
N HIS A 63 6.36 -1.91 7.18
CA HIS A 63 5.81 -2.06 5.84
C HIS A 63 6.91 -2.14 4.78
N ILE A 64 7.91 -1.24 4.85
CA ILE A 64 9.11 -1.28 3.98
C ILE A 64 9.75 -2.66 4.01
N GLY A 65 10.08 -3.13 5.21
CA GLY A 65 10.78 -4.40 5.33
C GLY A 65 9.97 -5.59 4.84
N TRP A 66 8.64 -5.58 5.01
CA TRP A 66 7.79 -6.64 4.46
C TRP A 66 7.80 -6.67 2.94
N TRP A 67 7.38 -5.59 2.28
CA TRP A 67 7.21 -5.61 0.83
C TRP A 67 8.56 -5.80 0.12
N TRP A 68 9.64 -5.20 0.64
CA TRP A 68 10.97 -5.32 0.04
C TRP A 68 11.54 -6.72 0.21
N SER A 69 11.29 -7.37 1.36
CA SER A 69 11.71 -8.76 1.56
C SER A 69 10.95 -9.73 0.65
N VAL A 70 9.66 -9.48 0.40
CA VAL A 70 8.86 -10.28 -0.54
C VAL A 70 9.35 -10.08 -1.98
N ALA A 71 9.59 -8.84 -2.41
CA ALA A 71 10.18 -8.55 -3.71
C ALA A 71 11.56 -9.23 -3.90
N LEU A 72 12.39 -9.25 -2.83
CA LEU A 72 13.65 -9.99 -2.81
C LEU A 72 13.46 -11.50 -2.98
N ASP A 73 12.50 -12.11 -2.26
CA ASP A 73 12.26 -13.55 -2.38
C ASP A 73 11.85 -13.92 -3.80
N HIS A 74 10.95 -13.14 -4.40
CA HIS A 74 10.54 -13.30 -5.78
C HIS A 74 11.69 -13.15 -6.78
N ALA A 75 12.49 -12.08 -6.65
CA ALA A 75 13.61 -11.84 -7.57
C ALA A 75 14.72 -12.90 -7.44
N GLN A 76 14.77 -13.63 -6.32
CA GLN A 76 15.71 -14.73 -6.09
C GLN A 76 15.09 -16.11 -6.39
N GLY A 77 13.86 -16.17 -6.93
CA GLY A 77 13.16 -17.43 -7.22
C GLY A 77 12.81 -18.25 -5.98
N ARG A 78 12.76 -17.63 -4.79
CA ARG A 78 12.40 -18.29 -3.53
C ARG A 78 10.91 -18.16 -3.25
N PRO A 79 10.30 -19.10 -2.52
CA PRO A 79 8.95 -18.92 -2.01
C PRO A 79 8.85 -17.61 -1.20
N PRO A 80 7.89 -16.71 -1.51
CA PRO A 80 7.75 -15.45 -0.80
C PRO A 80 7.32 -15.72 0.65
N ARG A 81 8.00 -15.06 1.60
CA ARG A 81 7.64 -15.12 3.03
C ARG A 81 6.25 -14.53 3.33
N ASP A 82 5.60 -15.02 4.39
CA ASP A 82 4.36 -14.41 4.86
C ASP A 82 4.61 -13.02 5.45
N ARG A 83 3.58 -12.17 5.41
CA ARG A 83 3.62 -10.84 6.03
C ARG A 83 3.85 -10.89 7.54
N ALA A 84 3.32 -11.91 8.21
CA ALA A 84 3.47 -12.14 9.64
C ALA A 84 4.92 -12.47 10.02
N ASP A 85 5.65 -13.15 9.14
CA ASP A 85 7.04 -13.58 9.38
C ASP A 85 8.05 -12.42 9.30
N VAL A 86 7.63 -11.26 8.79
CA VAL A 86 8.49 -10.07 8.73
C VAL A 86 8.36 -9.25 10.01
N VAL A 87 9.32 -9.49 10.89
CA VAL A 87 9.45 -8.82 12.20
C VAL A 87 10.49 -7.71 12.13
N ARG A 88 10.10 -6.51 12.59
CA ARG A 88 11.04 -5.40 12.77
C ARG A 88 11.95 -5.71 13.97
N PRO A 89 13.29 -5.57 13.84
CA PRO A 89 14.24 -6.02 14.87
C PRO A 89 14.32 -5.13 16.14
N GLY A 90 13.70 -3.95 16.15
CA GLY A 90 13.74 -3.02 17.28
C GLY A 90 13.77 -1.55 16.86
N GLU A 91 13.94 -0.62 17.79
CA GLU A 91 13.97 0.82 17.51
C GLU A 91 15.38 1.32 17.16
N GLY A 92 15.47 2.31 16.28
CA GLY A 92 16.75 2.97 15.97
C GLY A 92 17.72 2.07 15.20
N ALA A 93 18.90 1.84 15.78
CA ALA A 93 20.05 1.21 15.10
C ALA A 93 19.77 -0.19 14.53
N PRO A 94 19.07 -1.12 15.23
CA PRO A 94 18.70 -2.42 14.67
C PRO A 94 17.85 -2.31 13.40
N THR A 95 16.85 -1.42 13.37
CA THR A 95 16.02 -1.19 12.17
C THR A 95 16.85 -0.61 11.03
N VAL A 96 17.74 0.35 11.30
CA VAL A 96 18.61 0.94 10.27
C VAL A 96 19.54 -0.11 9.68
N THR A 97 20.12 -0.98 10.50
CA THR A 97 21.00 -2.07 10.07
C THR A 97 20.24 -3.04 9.17
N TRP A 98 19.07 -3.49 9.59
CA TRP A 98 18.21 -4.37 8.81
C TRP A 98 17.79 -3.79 7.45
N LEU A 99 17.45 -2.50 7.39
CA LEU A 99 17.14 -1.82 6.12
C LEU A 99 18.37 -1.72 5.20
N ARG A 100 19.58 -1.56 5.75
CA ARG A 100 20.82 -1.56 4.98
C ARG A 100 21.17 -2.95 4.45
N GLU A 101 20.88 -4.01 5.19
CA GLU A 101 21.04 -5.39 4.73
C GLU A 101 20.05 -5.71 3.60
N LEU A 102 18.80 -5.26 3.69
CA LEU A 102 17.82 -5.35 2.60
C LEU A 102 18.34 -4.64 1.35
N ARG A 103 18.85 -3.42 1.50
CA ARG A 103 19.50 -2.68 0.40
C ARG A 103 20.65 -3.48 -0.22
N THR A 104 21.53 -4.03 0.59
CA THR A 104 22.71 -4.76 0.12
C THR A 104 22.30 -5.99 -0.69
N ARG A 105 21.34 -6.78 -0.18
CA ARG A 105 20.81 -7.94 -0.90
C ARG A 105 20.10 -7.54 -2.20
N TRP A 106 19.37 -6.42 -2.18
CA TRP A 106 18.68 -5.93 -3.36
C TRP A 106 19.66 -5.47 -4.44
N LEU A 107 20.72 -4.77 -4.07
CA LEU A 107 21.77 -4.39 -5.03
C LEU A 107 22.42 -5.63 -5.65
N SER A 108 22.72 -6.67 -4.85
CA SER A 108 23.24 -7.93 -5.39
C SER A 108 22.29 -8.62 -6.36
N VAL A 109 20.97 -8.49 -6.17
CA VAL A 109 19.98 -8.98 -7.15
C VAL A 109 20.06 -8.16 -8.43
N LEU A 110 20.05 -6.82 -8.32
CA LEU A 110 20.12 -5.93 -9.48
C LEU A 110 21.39 -6.14 -10.30
N ASP A 111 22.54 -6.34 -9.64
CA ASP A 111 23.83 -6.60 -10.30
C ASP A 111 23.84 -7.93 -11.07
N GLY A 112 22.95 -8.87 -10.71
CA GLY A 112 22.82 -10.17 -11.35
C GLY A 112 21.75 -10.26 -12.44
N LEU A 113 20.92 -9.23 -12.63
CA LEU A 113 19.87 -9.22 -13.64
C LEU A 113 20.45 -9.00 -15.04
N THR A 114 20.08 -9.87 -15.98
CA THR A 114 20.34 -9.70 -17.40
C THR A 114 19.23 -8.92 -18.09
N GLU A 115 19.46 -8.46 -19.32
CA GLU A 115 18.41 -7.84 -20.15
C GLU A 115 17.21 -8.78 -20.33
N SER A 116 17.46 -10.09 -20.57
CA SER A 116 16.39 -11.08 -20.67
C SER A 116 15.60 -11.27 -19.38
N ASP A 117 16.25 -11.14 -18.21
CA ASP A 117 15.55 -11.24 -16.93
C ASP A 117 14.61 -10.04 -16.73
N LEU A 118 15.02 -8.85 -17.18
CA LEU A 118 14.22 -7.63 -17.09
C LEU A 118 12.93 -7.70 -17.92
N ASP A 119 12.93 -8.46 -19.01
CA ASP A 119 11.78 -8.67 -19.90
C ASP A 119 10.84 -9.80 -19.46
N ALA A 120 11.26 -10.65 -18.52
CA ALA A 120 10.40 -11.69 -17.96
C ALA A 120 9.19 -11.11 -17.23
N THR A 121 8.07 -11.83 -17.21
CA THR A 121 6.87 -11.46 -16.46
C THR A 121 7.20 -11.32 -14.97
N ALA A 122 6.80 -10.20 -14.36
CA ALA A 122 7.01 -9.99 -12.95
C ALA A 122 6.06 -10.86 -12.11
N PRO A 123 6.58 -11.58 -11.10
CA PRO A 123 5.74 -12.33 -10.17
C PRO A 123 5.12 -11.43 -9.08
N PHE A 124 5.60 -10.19 -8.95
CA PHE A 124 5.23 -9.23 -7.91
C PHE A 124 5.41 -7.80 -8.41
N PRO A 125 4.61 -6.81 -7.97
CA PRO A 125 3.42 -6.90 -7.13
C PRO A 125 2.15 -7.33 -7.86
N TRP A 126 2.21 -7.45 -9.20
CA TRP A 126 1.10 -7.88 -10.04
C TRP A 126 1.29 -9.35 -10.41
N PRO A 127 0.55 -10.30 -9.80
CA PRO A 127 0.85 -11.71 -9.97
C PRO A 127 0.67 -12.17 -11.42
N GLU A 128 1.78 -12.53 -12.08
CA GLU A 128 1.84 -13.20 -13.40
C GLU A 128 1.05 -12.50 -14.51
N ASP A 129 0.88 -11.18 -14.43
CA ASP A 129 0.24 -10.39 -15.48
C ASP A 129 1.31 -10.05 -16.54
N PRO A 130 1.20 -10.58 -17.77
CA PRO A 130 2.24 -10.45 -18.80
C PRO A 130 2.48 -9.01 -19.27
N ARG A 131 1.64 -8.05 -18.85
CA ARG A 131 1.84 -6.62 -19.11
C ARG A 131 2.94 -6.01 -18.24
N TYR A 132 3.29 -6.64 -17.13
CA TYR A 132 4.28 -6.13 -16.18
C TYR A 132 5.48 -7.06 -16.16
N THR A 133 6.64 -6.49 -16.46
CA THR A 133 7.92 -7.21 -16.48
C THR A 133 8.71 -7.00 -15.20
N VAL A 134 9.79 -7.76 -14.99
CA VAL A 134 10.72 -7.56 -13.87
C VAL A 134 11.25 -6.12 -13.83
N ALA A 135 11.47 -5.47 -14.98
CA ALA A 135 11.80 -4.04 -15.01
C ALA A 135 10.72 -3.16 -14.34
N HIS A 136 9.43 -3.47 -14.54
CA HIS A 136 8.34 -2.79 -13.86
C HIS A 136 8.33 -3.07 -12.36
N MET A 137 8.65 -4.29 -11.93
CA MET A 137 8.82 -4.62 -10.52
C MET A 137 9.94 -3.79 -9.89
N VAL A 138 11.10 -3.70 -10.53
CA VAL A 138 12.24 -2.88 -10.06
C VAL A 138 11.86 -1.40 -9.99
N ALA A 139 11.16 -0.88 -11.00
CA ALA A 139 10.66 0.50 -11.00
C ALA A 139 9.64 0.74 -9.87
N SER A 140 8.77 -0.24 -9.60
CA SER A 140 7.83 -0.21 -8.47
C SER A 140 8.55 -0.15 -7.14
N VAL A 141 9.59 -0.99 -6.93
CA VAL A 141 10.43 -0.97 -5.73
C VAL A 141 11.00 0.43 -5.48
N ASN A 142 11.58 1.07 -6.50
CA ASN A 142 12.13 2.41 -6.38
C ASN A 142 11.07 3.47 -6.03
N THR A 143 9.90 3.36 -6.66
CA THR A 143 8.76 4.26 -6.43
C THR A 143 8.26 4.14 -4.99
N GLU A 144 8.10 2.92 -4.49
CA GLU A 144 7.68 2.65 -3.12
C GLU A 144 8.71 3.16 -2.09
N LEU A 145 10.00 2.98 -2.35
CA LEU A 145 11.06 3.55 -1.49
C LEU A 145 10.98 5.08 -1.45
N THR A 146 10.82 5.74 -2.60
CA THR A 146 10.69 7.20 -2.69
C THR A 146 9.47 7.71 -1.93
N ARG A 147 8.33 7.03 -2.09
CA ARG A 147 7.09 7.33 -1.36
C ARG A 147 7.32 7.23 0.15
N ASN A 148 7.93 6.15 0.62
CA ASN A 148 8.16 5.91 2.04
C ASN A 148 9.16 6.91 2.66
N VAL A 149 10.24 7.26 1.95
CA VAL A 149 11.18 8.31 2.39
C VAL A 149 10.48 9.66 2.52
N THR A 150 9.60 10.00 1.57
CA THR A 150 8.80 11.23 1.61
C THR A 150 7.86 11.25 2.82
N GLU A 151 7.20 10.12 3.12
CA GLU A 151 6.32 9.98 4.29
C GLU A 151 7.09 10.17 5.60
N ILE A 152 8.28 9.56 5.73
CA ILE A 152 9.17 9.76 6.88
C ILE A 152 9.62 11.22 7.00
N GLY A 153 10.01 11.85 5.89
CA GLY A 153 10.39 13.27 5.87
C GLY A 153 9.27 14.17 6.38
N ARG A 154 8.04 13.97 5.87
CA ARG A 154 6.85 14.69 6.33
C ARG A 154 6.60 14.51 7.83
N LEU A 155 6.72 13.28 8.34
CA LEU A 155 6.52 12.98 9.76
C LEU A 155 7.56 13.66 10.66
N ARG A 156 8.82 13.75 10.21
CA ARG A 156 9.88 14.47 10.94
C ARG A 156 9.59 15.97 11.01
N LEU A 157 9.10 16.57 9.92
CA LEU A 157 8.68 17.98 9.90
C LEU A 157 7.51 18.23 10.86
N LEU A 158 6.50 17.36 10.87
CA LEU A 158 5.38 17.46 11.80
C LEU A 158 5.83 17.36 13.26
N ARG A 159 6.72 16.40 13.58
CA ARG A 159 7.28 16.25 14.93
C ARG A 159 8.05 17.50 15.38
N ALA A 160 8.85 18.08 14.48
CA ALA A 160 9.59 19.31 14.78
C ALA A 160 8.63 20.49 15.03
N ALA A 161 7.61 20.67 14.19
CA ALA A 161 6.62 21.73 14.36
C ALA A 161 5.79 21.59 15.66
N SER A 162 5.44 20.36 16.04
CA SER A 162 4.75 20.09 17.31
C SER A 162 5.62 20.33 18.54
N ALA A 163 6.93 20.10 18.45
CA ALA A 163 7.87 20.33 19.55
C ALA A 163 8.15 21.83 19.82
N VAL A 164 7.98 22.68 18.80
CA VAL A 164 8.19 24.14 18.90
C VAL A 164 6.98 24.87 19.49
N ARG A 165 5.80 24.25 19.52
CA ARG A 165 4.58 24.86 20.09
C ARG A 165 4.66 24.82 21.63
N PRO A 166 4.72 25.96 22.35
CA PRO A 166 4.76 25.94 23.81
C PRO A 166 3.44 25.41 24.38
N PRO A 167 3.47 24.74 25.55
CA PRO A 167 2.24 24.38 26.25
C PRO A 167 1.50 25.65 26.65
N HIS A 168 0.19 25.70 26.33
CA HIS A 168 -0.73 26.73 26.82
C HIS A 168 -1.15 26.43 28.26
#